data_AF-A0A4Q2KDQ5-F1
#
_entry.id   AF-A0A4Q2KDQ5-F1
#
_cell.length_a   1.000
_cell.length_b   1.000
_cell.length_c   1.000
_cell.angle_alpha   90.00
_cell.angle_beta   90.00
_cell.angle_gamma   90.00
#
_symmetry.space_group_name_H-M   'P 1'
#
loop_
_entity.id
_entity.type
_entity.pdbx_description
1 polymer ?
#
loop_
_entity_poly.entity_id
_entity_poly.type
_entity_poly.pdbx_seq_one_letter_code
_entity_poly.pdbx_strand_id
1 'polypeptide(L)'
;MSRKFFVKFLVVLAFLAAAVLWLLSVLVPDTFGFFNLNWAVALFAGVGGLAFLFNGFAEKNSVTLKKMNIILGACLLVIAAVCIAFALALPKNLVWPIIAVILAAALVIGLFATGGKKWDEGDNHKAGYKNYYERKKEEKNKEDK
;
A
#
# COMPACT_ATOMS: atom_id res chain seq x y z
N MET A 1 -16.25 -14.86 1.16
CA MET A 1 -16.01 -13.40 1.31
C MET A 1 -15.01 -12.96 0.23
N SER A 2 -15.24 -11.85 -0.49
CA SER A 2 -14.28 -11.42 -1.53
C SER A 2 -13.02 -10.83 -0.87
N ARG A 3 -11.84 -11.02 -1.48
CA ARG A 3 -10.57 -10.47 -0.95
C ARG A 3 -10.66 -8.96 -0.70
N LYS A 4 -11.26 -8.23 -1.64
CA LYS A 4 -11.48 -6.77 -1.53
C LYS A 4 -12.37 -6.42 -0.34
N PHE A 5 -13.40 -7.23 -0.07
CA PHE A 5 -14.23 -7.06 1.11
C PHE A 5 -13.43 -7.34 2.39
N PHE A 6 -12.65 -8.43 2.42
CA PHE A 6 -11.85 -8.79 3.60
C PHE A 6 -10.89 -7.68 4.00
N VAL A 7 -10.15 -7.11 3.05
CA VAL A 7 -9.22 -5.98 3.29
C VAL A 7 -9.96 -4.77 3.85
N LYS A 8 -11.07 -4.37 3.22
CA LYS A 8 -11.89 -3.24 3.69
C LYS A 8 -12.45 -3.49 5.09
N PHE A 9 -12.96 -4.69 5.32
CA PHE A 9 -13.51 -5.11 6.61
C PHE A 9 -12.45 -5.04 7.71
N LEU A 10 -11.24 -5.53 7.43
CA LEU A 10 -10.12 -5.52 8.37
C LEU A 10 -9.70 -4.10 8.74
N VAL A 11 -9.62 -3.19 7.75
CA VAL A 11 -9.31 -1.77 7.98
C VAL A 11 -10.39 -1.08 8.81
N VAL A 12 -11.67 -1.31 8.51
CA VAL A 12 -12.79 -0.75 9.27
C VAL A 12 -12.80 -1.27 10.71
N LEU A 13 -12.56 -2.57 10.89
CA LEU A 13 -12.51 -3.19 12.21
C LEU A 13 -11.31 -2.68 13.02
N ALA A 14 -10.16 -2.47 12.39
CA ALA A 14 -9.00 -1.86 13.04
C ALA A 14 -9.28 -0.42 13.49
N PHE A 15 -9.94 0.37 12.64
CA PHE A 15 -10.35 1.73 13.01
C PHE A 15 -11.31 1.72 14.20
N LEU A 16 -12.31 0.84 14.19
CA LEU A 16 -13.27 0.72 15.28
C LEU A 16 -12.58 0.27 16.58
N ALA A 17 -11.68 -0.71 16.50
CA ALA A 17 -10.88 -1.15 17.65
C ALA A 17 -10.01 -0.01 18.21
N ALA A 18 -9.34 0.77 17.36
CA ALA A 18 -8.55 1.93 17.79
C ALA A 18 -9.42 2.99 18.49
N ALA A 19 -10.61 3.27 17.95
CA ALA A 19 -11.54 4.23 18.52
C ALA A 19 -12.08 3.77 19.89
N VAL A 20 -12.44 2.49 20.02
CA VAL A 20 -12.91 1.92 21.28
C VAL A 20 -11.80 1.94 22.33
N LEU A 21 -10.57 1.51 21.97
CA LEU A 21 -9.43 1.52 22.90
C LEU A 21 -9.04 2.94 23.32
N TRP A 22 -9.15 3.92 22.43
CA TRP A 22 -8.98 5.32 22.81
C TRP A 22 -10.06 5.76 23.79
N LEU A 23 -11.33 5.48 23.50
CA LEU A 23 -12.41 5.87 24.39
C LEU A 23 -12.24 5.22 25.78
N LEU A 24 -11.79 3.97 25.82
CA LEU A 24 -11.45 3.28 27.07
C LEU A 24 -10.25 3.91 27.80
N SER A 25 -9.26 4.46 27.09
CA SER A 25 -8.13 5.14 27.73
C SER A 25 -8.55 6.43 28.44
N VAL A 26 -9.64 7.06 28.00
CA VAL A 26 -10.24 8.23 28.68
C VAL A 26 -11.17 7.82 29.81
N LEU A 27 -12.00 6.78 29.62
CA LEU A 27 -12.99 6.38 30.62
C LEU A 27 -12.41 5.58 31.78
N VAL A 28 -11.40 4.75 31.53
CA VAL A 28 -10.79 3.87 32.54
C VAL A 28 -9.26 3.98 32.46
N PRO A 29 -8.71 5.15 32.80
CA PRO A 29 -7.28 5.44 32.63
C PRO A 29 -6.37 4.51 33.44
N ASP A 30 -6.84 3.97 34.57
CA ASP A 30 -6.07 3.04 35.40
C ASP A 30 -5.73 1.73 34.67
N THR A 31 -6.52 1.35 33.66
CA THR A 31 -6.31 0.12 32.87
C THR A 31 -5.84 0.40 31.44
N PHE A 32 -6.35 1.45 30.81
CA PHE A 32 -6.08 1.76 29.40
C PHE A 32 -5.29 3.06 29.18
N GLY A 33 -4.84 3.75 30.23
CA GLY A 33 -4.15 5.04 30.11
C GLY A 33 -2.85 5.01 29.29
N PHE A 34 -2.26 3.83 29.08
CA PHE A 34 -1.12 3.66 28.18
C PHE A 34 -1.48 3.89 26.71
N PHE A 35 -2.75 3.73 26.33
CA PHE A 35 -3.22 3.82 24.95
C PHE A 35 -3.50 5.28 24.55
N ASN A 36 -2.49 5.88 23.92
CA ASN A 36 -2.52 7.26 23.43
C ASN A 36 -2.73 7.32 21.90
N LEU A 37 -2.75 8.54 21.33
CA LEU A 37 -2.90 8.77 19.89
C LEU A 37 -1.89 7.98 19.04
N ASN A 38 -0.65 7.85 19.49
CA ASN A 38 0.37 7.12 18.75
C ASN A 38 0.00 5.63 18.64
N TRP A 39 -0.53 5.02 19.70
CA TRP A 39 -1.01 3.64 19.66
C TRP A 39 -2.23 3.46 18.75
N ALA A 40 -3.17 4.40 18.76
CA ALA A 40 -4.34 4.36 17.89
C ALA A 40 -3.95 4.43 16.41
N VAL A 41 -3.07 5.36 16.04
CA VAL A 41 -2.56 5.50 14.67
C VAL A 41 -1.71 4.28 14.29
N ALA A 42 -0.87 3.79 15.20
CA ALA A 42 -0.07 2.59 14.96
C ALA A 42 -0.93 1.35 14.68
N LEU A 43 -2.03 1.17 15.42
CA LEU A 43 -2.95 0.06 15.21
C LEU A 43 -3.63 0.17 13.84
N PHE A 44 -4.20 1.33 13.52
CA PHE A 44 -4.86 1.54 12.23
C PHE A 44 -3.90 1.40 11.05
N ALA A 45 -2.76 2.08 11.11
CA ALA A 45 -1.76 2.09 10.04
C ALA A 45 -1.03 0.74 9.93
N GLY A 46 -0.76 0.06 11.04
CA GLY A 46 -0.11 -1.26 11.03
C GLY A 46 -1.01 -2.31 10.40
N VAL A 47 -2.26 -2.39 10.86
CA VAL A 47 -3.24 -3.35 10.34
C VAL A 47 -3.60 -3.04 8.89
N GLY A 48 -3.84 -1.77 8.57
CA GLY A 48 -4.09 -1.34 7.18
C GLY A 48 -2.89 -1.61 6.28
N GLY A 49 -1.68 -1.30 6.73
CA GLY A 49 -0.45 -1.51 5.99
C GLY A 49 -0.24 -2.96 5.59
N LEU A 50 -0.42 -3.88 6.53
CA LEU A 50 -0.37 -5.33 6.26
C LEU A 50 -1.49 -5.75 5.28
N ALA A 51 -2.73 -5.30 5.50
CA ALA A 51 -3.85 -5.65 4.66
C ALA A 51 -3.65 -5.21 3.19
N PHE A 52 -3.11 -4.01 2.97
CA PHE A 52 -2.80 -3.51 1.64
C PHE A 52 -1.60 -4.23 1.01
N LEU A 53 -0.55 -4.55 1.77
CA LEU A 53 0.56 -5.37 1.28
C LEU A 53 0.09 -6.75 0.80
N PHE A 54 -0.70 -7.46 1.62
CA PHE A 54 -1.25 -8.76 1.22
C PHE A 54 -2.16 -8.66 0.01
N ASN A 55 -2.99 -7.61 -0.07
CA ASN A 55 -3.83 -7.38 -1.24
C ASN A 55 -3.00 -7.12 -2.50
N GLY A 56 -1.91 -6.36 -2.40
CA GLY A 56 -0.99 -6.10 -3.49
C GLY A 56 -0.25 -7.34 -3.96
N PHE A 57 0.18 -8.20 -3.04
CA PHE A 57 0.80 -9.49 -3.37
C PHE A 57 -0.18 -10.45 -4.06
N ALA A 58 -1.41 -10.54 -3.56
CA ALA A 58 -2.43 -11.45 -4.07
C ALA A 58 -3.10 -10.95 -5.37
N GLU A 59 -2.93 -9.69 -5.76
CA GLU A 59 -3.52 -9.13 -6.98
C GLU A 59 -2.94 -9.81 -8.23
N LYS A 60 -3.80 -10.22 -9.15
CA LYS A 60 -3.42 -11.04 -10.33
C LYS A 60 -3.59 -10.29 -11.64
N ASN A 61 -4.56 -9.39 -11.71
CA ASN A 61 -5.04 -8.87 -13.00
C ASN A 61 -4.41 -7.53 -13.40
N SER A 62 -3.73 -6.83 -12.49
CA SER A 62 -3.17 -5.51 -12.79
C SER A 62 -1.88 -5.26 -12.03
N VAL A 63 -0.79 -5.08 -12.76
CA VAL A 63 0.53 -4.70 -12.21
C VAL A 63 0.46 -3.32 -11.55
N THR A 64 -0.31 -2.40 -12.12
CA THR A 64 -0.53 -1.06 -11.55
C THR A 64 -1.18 -1.15 -10.17
N LEU A 65 -2.24 -1.94 -10.03
CA LEU A 65 -2.91 -2.14 -8.74
C LEU A 65 -2.01 -2.87 -7.72
N LYS A 66 -1.19 -3.83 -8.16
CA LYS A 66 -0.18 -4.46 -7.28
C LYS A 66 0.77 -3.42 -6.70
N LYS A 67 1.40 -2.60 -7.55
CA LYS A 67 2.36 -1.57 -7.14
C LYS A 67 1.72 -0.56 -6.19
N MET A 68 0.53 -0.06 -6.55
CA MET A 68 -0.18 0.91 -5.73
C MET A 68 -0.50 0.37 -4.34
N ASN A 69 -1.01 -0.87 -4.23
CA ASN A 69 -1.32 -1.49 -2.95
C ASN A 69 -0.05 -1.76 -2.10
N ILE A 70 1.05 -2.18 -2.74
CA ILE A 70 2.33 -2.41 -2.05
C ILE A 70 2.91 -1.10 -1.51
N ILE A 71 2.93 -0.05 -2.33
CA ILE A 71 3.41 1.28 -1.92
C ILE A 71 2.55 1.84 -0.79
N LEU A 72 1.22 1.79 -0.94
CA LEU A 72 0.30 2.28 0.09
C LEU A 72 0.45 1.49 1.39
N GLY A 73 0.59 0.17 1.30
CA GLY A 73 0.86 -0.68 2.46
C GLY A 73 2.19 -0.34 3.16
N ALA A 74 3.25 -0.12 2.39
CA ALA A 74 4.56 0.26 2.91
C ALA A 74 4.52 1.63 3.62
N CYS A 75 3.87 2.63 3.02
CA CYS A 75 3.71 3.95 3.64
C CYS A 75 2.98 3.86 4.98
N LEU A 76 1.89 3.08 5.04
CA LEU A 76 1.15 2.86 6.28
C LEU A 76 2.00 2.14 7.34
N LEU A 77 2.81 1.15 6.96
CA LEU A 77 3.73 0.49 7.89
C LEU A 77 4.82 1.42 8.42
N VAL A 78 5.35 2.31 7.58
CA VAL A 78 6.32 3.34 8.02
C VAL A 78 5.68 4.26 9.04
N ILE A 79 4.45 4.74 8.79
CA ILE A 79 3.70 5.55 9.76
C ILE A 79 3.51 4.77 11.07
N ALA A 80 3.10 3.50 10.99
CA ALA A 80 2.91 2.67 12.16
C ALA A 80 4.21 2.51 12.97
N ALA A 81 5.34 2.23 12.32
CA ALA A 81 6.63 2.08 12.96
C ALA A 81 7.11 3.36 13.65
N VAL A 82 6.91 4.52 13.01
CA VAL A 82 7.23 5.83 13.60
C VAL A 82 6.34 6.09 14.82
N CYS A 83 5.04 5.84 14.73
CA CYS A 83 4.12 5.99 15.87
C CYS A 83 4.50 5.06 17.03
N ILE A 84 4.86 3.80 16.77
CA ILE A 84 5.35 2.87 17.79
C ILE A 84 6.65 3.38 18.42
N ALA A 85 7.58 3.90 17.61
CA ALA A 85 8.83 4.45 18.13
C ALA A 85 8.60 5.62 19.08
N PHE A 86 7.66 6.51 18.76
CA PHE A 86 7.28 7.59 19.67
C PHE A 86 6.52 7.07 20.91
N ALA A 87 5.62 6.10 20.74
CA ALA A 87 4.85 5.52 21.84
C ALA A 87 5.74 4.79 22.86
N LEU A 88 6.80 4.12 22.39
CA LEU A 88 7.77 3.39 23.20
C LEU A 88 8.99 4.23 23.61
N ALA A 89 9.06 5.50 23.21
CA ALA A 89 10.23 6.37 23.41
C ALA A 89 11.55 5.72 22.96
N LEU A 90 11.53 5.04 21.81
CA LEU A 90 12.71 4.37 21.27
C LEU A 90 13.84 5.37 20.96
N PRO A 91 15.11 4.97 21.09
CA PRO A 91 16.23 5.84 20.79
C PRO A 91 16.25 6.18 19.30
N LYS A 92 16.53 7.46 19.00
CA LYS A 92 16.39 8.04 17.64
C LYS A 92 17.24 7.33 16.58
N ASN A 93 18.34 6.72 16.99
CA ASN A 93 19.23 5.95 16.11
C ASN A 93 18.60 4.65 15.58
N LEU A 94 17.55 4.12 16.21
CA LEU A 94 16.84 2.92 15.75
C LEU A 94 15.71 3.21 14.76
N VAL A 95 15.18 4.45 14.73
CA VAL A 95 14.03 4.81 13.88
C VAL A 95 14.37 4.66 12.40
N TRP A 96 15.50 5.22 11.96
CA TRP A 96 15.95 5.14 10.57
C TRP A 96 16.20 3.69 10.08
N PRO A 97 16.94 2.85 10.83
CA PRO A 97 17.08 1.43 10.51
C PRO A 97 15.74 0.70 10.34
N ILE A 98 14.77 0.92 11.22
CA ILE A 98 13.45 0.26 11.14
C ILE A 98 12.73 0.66 9.84
N ILE A 99 12.73 1.95 9.50
CA ILE A 99 12.13 2.44 8.25
C ILE A 99 12.83 1.82 7.04
N ALA A 100 14.16 1.77 7.04
CA ALA A 100 14.94 1.18 5.95
C ALA A 100 14.60 -0.30 5.73
N VAL A 101 14.44 -1.07 6.80
CA VAL A 101 14.02 -2.48 6.73
C VAL A 101 12.62 -2.62 6.12
N ILE A 102 11.67 -1.78 6.51
CA ILE A 102 10.30 -1.80 5.96
C ILE A 102 10.32 -1.49 4.46
N LEU A 103 11.07 -0.46 4.04
CA LEU A 103 11.19 -0.09 2.64
C LEU A 103 11.91 -1.17 1.81
N ALA A 104 12.96 -1.77 2.36
CA ALA A 104 13.66 -2.88 1.71
C ALA A 104 12.72 -4.09 1.53
N ALA A 105 11.95 -4.45 2.55
CA ALA A 105 10.95 -5.51 2.44
C ALA A 105 9.88 -5.20 1.37
N ALA A 106 9.37 -3.97 1.34
CA ALA A 106 8.39 -3.54 0.34
C ALA A 106 8.97 -3.57 -1.09
N LEU A 107 10.23 -3.20 -1.27
CA LEU A 107 10.93 -3.28 -2.55
C LEU A 107 11.08 -4.74 -3.01
N VAL A 108 11.55 -5.62 -2.12
CA VAL A 108 11.68 -7.05 -2.40
C VAL A 108 10.32 -7.65 -2.79
N ILE A 109 9.27 -7.37 -2.00
CA ILE A 109 7.90 -7.81 -2.31
C ILE A 109 7.43 -7.24 -3.65
N GLY A 110 7.72 -5.97 -3.92
CA GLY A 110 7.37 -5.31 -5.18
C GLY A 110 8.03 -5.97 -6.39
N LEU A 111 9.32 -6.30 -6.31
CA LEU A 111 10.06 -6.96 -7.37
C LEU A 111 9.49 -8.35 -7.66
N PHE A 112 9.22 -9.16 -6.63
CA PHE A 112 8.64 -10.49 -6.79
C PHE A 112 7.18 -10.44 -7.26
N ALA A 113 6.37 -9.52 -6.74
CA ALA A 113 4.96 -9.42 -7.09
C ALA A 113 4.74 -8.91 -8.52
N THR A 114 5.67 -8.11 -9.07
CA THR A 114 5.54 -7.47 -10.39
C THR A 114 6.34 -8.16 -11.51
N GLY A 115 7.13 -9.19 -11.20
CA GLY A 115 8.01 -9.91 -12.15
C GLY A 115 7.34 -10.83 -13.17
N GLY A 116 6.01 -10.81 -13.32
CA GLY A 116 5.31 -11.60 -14.34
C GLY A 116 5.44 -10.98 -15.73
N LYS A 117 6.07 -11.69 -16.68
CA LYS A 117 6.20 -11.26 -18.08
C LYS A 117 4.84 -10.88 -18.68
N LYS A 118 4.80 -9.67 -19.26
CA LYS A 118 3.76 -9.14 -20.16
C LYS A 118 3.69 -9.89 -21.50
N TRP A 119 3.70 -11.23 -21.50
CA TRP A 119 3.66 -12.00 -22.75
C TRP A 119 2.36 -11.77 -23.54
N ASP A 120 1.34 -11.20 -22.88
CA ASP A 120 0.00 -10.96 -23.45
C ASP A 120 -0.36 -9.46 -23.52
N GLU A 121 0.59 -8.53 -23.33
CA GLU A 121 0.31 -7.15 -23.73
C GLU A 121 0.24 -7.11 -25.25
N GLY A 122 -0.97 -6.93 -25.78
CA GLY A 122 -1.19 -6.69 -27.19
C GLY A 122 -0.25 -5.58 -27.68
N ASP A 123 0.20 -5.70 -28.94
CA ASP A 123 1.12 -4.75 -29.55
C ASP A 123 0.62 -3.30 -29.48
N ASN A 124 -0.68 -3.11 -29.29
CA ASN A 124 -1.36 -1.83 -29.07
C ASN A 124 -0.93 -1.06 -27.81
N HIS A 125 -0.25 -1.69 -26.87
CA HIS A 125 0.28 -1.03 -25.67
C HIS A 125 1.78 -0.69 -25.75
N LYS A 126 2.45 -1.01 -26.85
CA LYS A 126 3.87 -0.69 -27.05
C LYS A 126 4.05 0.80 -27.33
N ALA A 127 5.10 1.40 -26.75
CA ALA A 127 5.49 2.77 -27.06
C ALA A 127 5.83 2.88 -28.55
N GLY A 128 5.13 3.76 -29.27
CA GLY A 128 5.24 3.93 -30.72
C GLY A 128 4.22 3.14 -31.54
N TYR A 129 3.31 2.40 -30.92
CA TYR A 129 2.21 1.75 -31.66
C TYR A 129 1.25 2.82 -32.19
N LYS A 130 1.11 2.86 -33.53
CA LYS A 130 0.16 3.75 -34.20
C LYS A 130 -1.16 3.02 -34.44
N ASN A 131 -2.25 3.61 -33.98
CA ASN A 131 -3.58 3.08 -34.25
C ASN A 131 -3.93 3.15 -35.74
N TYR A 132 -4.92 2.37 -36.18
CA TYR A 132 -5.36 2.33 -37.59
C TYR A 132 -5.63 3.73 -38.17
N TYR A 133 -6.29 4.59 -37.39
CA TYR A 133 -6.59 5.97 -37.78
C TYR A 133 -5.35 6.85 -37.91
N GLU A 134 -4.32 6.63 -37.10
CA GLU A 134 -3.06 7.37 -37.16
C GLU A 134 -2.25 6.94 -38.39
N ARG A 135 -2.20 5.63 -38.68
CA ARG A 135 -1.59 5.09 -39.91
C ARG A 135 -2.28 5.63 -41.16
N LYS A 136 -3.62 5.65 -41.18
CA LYS A 136 -4.40 6.20 -42.31
C LYS A 136 -4.21 7.71 -42.52
N LYS A 137 -3.98 8.49 -41.46
CA LYS A 137 -3.66 9.92 -41.57
C LYS A 137 -2.26 10.15 -42.15
N GLU A 138 -1.29 9.32 -41.78
CA GLU A 138 0.06 9.40 -42.35
C GLU A 138 0.11 8.96 -43.80
N GLU A 139 -0.67 7.96 -44.21
CA GLU A 139 -0.81 7.56 -45.61
C GLU A 139 -1.35 8.72 -46.46
N LYS A 140 -2.44 9.36 -46.03
CA LYS A 140 -3.01 10.51 -46.74
C LYS A 140 -2.02 11.69 -46.86
N ASN A 141 -1.32 12.02 -45.78
CA ASN A 141 -0.33 13.10 -45.80
C ASN A 141 0.92 12.80 -46.67
N LYS A 142 1.13 11.54 -47.06
CA LYS A 142 2.18 11.14 -48.01
C LYS A 142 1.69 11.15 -49.46
N GLU A 143 0.40 10.90 -49.70
CA GLU A 143 -0.22 10.99 -51.03
C GLU A 143 -0.40 12.45 -51.48
N ASP A 144 -0.55 13.39 -50.53
CA ASP A 144 -0.71 14.83 -50.80
C ASP A 144 0.63 15.60 -50.95
N LYS A 145 1.78 14.90 -51.06
CA LYS A 145 3.11 15.47 -51.31
C LYS A 145 3.71 14.96 -52.61
#